data_AF-A0A523FM27-F1
#
_entry.id   AF-A0A523FM27-F1
#
_cell.length_a   1.000
_cell.length_b   1.000
_cell.length_c   1.000
_cell.angle_alpha   90.00
_cell.angle_beta   90.00
_cell.angle_gamma   90.00
#
_symmetry.space_group_name_H-M   'P 1'
#
loop_
_entity.id
_entity.type
_entity.pdbx_description
1 polymer ?
#
loop_
_entity_poly.entity_id
_entity_poly.type
_entity_poly.pdbx_seq_one_letter_code
_entity_poly.pdbx_strand_id
1 'polypeptide(L)' 'MNAEPKPPVPDKPVRKCAICGKPAAGKFLPFCSKRCADIDLGRWLKGVYVIEGSDSPSAEDDPDNSVWMDPPEE' A
#
# COMPACT_ATOMS: atom_id res chain seq x y z
N MET A 1 45.31 -6.75 12.09
CA MET A 1 44.24 -6.00 11.41
C MET A 1 43.04 -6.93 11.29
N ASN A 2 42.19 -6.98 12.30
CA ASN A 2 41.04 -7.87 12.32
C ASN A 2 39.91 -7.21 11.52
N ALA A 3 39.49 -7.87 10.44
CA ALA A 3 38.29 -7.50 9.71
C ALA A 3 37.07 -7.83 10.57
N GLU A 4 36.24 -6.84 10.87
CA GLU A 4 34.97 -7.05 11.57
C GLU A 4 34.04 -7.92 10.70
N PRO A 5 33.31 -8.89 11.29
CA PRO A 5 32.41 -9.74 10.52
C PRO A 5 31.24 -8.90 9.98
N LYS A 6 31.14 -8.85 8.64
CA LYS A 6 30.03 -8.19 7.95
C LYS A 6 28.72 -8.91 8.33
N PRO A 7 27.66 -8.18 8.73
CA PRO A 7 26.40 -8.80 9.14
C PRO A 7 25.80 -9.60 7.98
N PRO A 8 25.09 -10.70 8.28
CA PRO A 8 24.48 -11.55 7.27
C PRO A 8 23.47 -10.76 6.43
N VAL A 9 23.58 -10.90 5.11
CA VAL A 9 22.67 -10.27 4.15
C VAL A 9 21.31 -10.98 4.25
N PRO A 10 20.17 -10.29 4.35
CA PRO A 10 18.87 -10.94 4.51
C PRO A 10 18.45 -11.73 3.25
N ASP A 11 17.88 -12.92 3.45
CA ASP A 11 17.43 -13.84 2.38
C ASP A 11 16.30 -13.27 1.51
N LYS A 12 15.55 -12.28 2.01
CA LYS A 12 14.56 -11.53 1.22
C LYS A 12 15.11 -10.17 0.81
N PRO A 13 14.94 -9.77 -0.46
CA PRO A 13 15.35 -8.46 -0.91
C PRO A 13 14.61 -7.38 -0.11
N VAL A 14 15.39 -6.51 0.53
CA VAL A 14 14.85 -5.40 1.32
C VAL A 14 14.07 -4.48 0.38
N ARG A 15 12.76 -4.38 0.57
CA ARG A 15 11.90 -3.47 -0.19
C ARG A 15 12.39 -2.03 -0.02
N LYS A 16 12.34 -1.24 -1.09
CA LYS A 16 12.66 0.20 -1.02
C LYS A 16 11.50 0.95 -0.38
N CYS A 17 11.81 1.95 0.44
CA CYS A 17 10.86 2.86 1.05
C CYS A 17 10.10 3.64 -0.03
N ALA A 18 8.77 3.61 0.00
CA ALA A 18 7.92 4.30 -0.97
C ALA A 18 8.02 5.84 -0.91
N ILE A 19 8.55 6.39 0.19
CA ILE A 19 8.66 7.84 0.39
C ILE A 19 10.01 8.40 -0.08
N CYS A 20 11.11 7.65 0.08
CA CYS A 20 12.46 8.16 -0.20
C CYS A 20 13.43 7.18 -0.86
N GLY A 21 13.00 5.94 -1.17
CA GLY A 21 13.79 4.95 -1.91
C GLY A 21 14.88 4.22 -1.10
N LYS A 22 15.16 4.62 0.14
CA LYS A 22 16.11 3.92 1.03
C LYS A 22 15.63 2.52 1.38
N PRO A 23 16.52 1.57 1.74
CA PRO A 23 16.12 0.25 2.22
C PRO A 23 15.17 0.38 3.41
N ALA A 24 14.03 -0.32 3.35
CA ALA A 24 13.10 -0.38 4.47
C ALA A 24 13.73 -1.12 5.67
N ALA A 25 13.30 -0.79 6.89
CA ALA A 25 14.06 -1.17 8.07
C ALA A 25 13.21 -1.58 9.28
N GLY A 26 13.49 -2.77 9.82
CA GLY A 26 13.03 -3.25 11.13
C GLY A 26 11.52 -3.10 11.33
N LYS A 27 11.14 -2.42 12.41
CA LYS A 27 9.74 -2.19 12.80
C LYS A 27 8.99 -1.17 11.94
N PHE A 28 9.67 -0.48 11.02
CA PHE A 28 9.06 0.57 10.20
C PHE A 28 8.67 0.09 8.80
N LEU A 29 8.84 -1.21 8.49
CA LEU A 29 8.40 -1.80 7.22
C LEU A 29 6.94 -1.41 6.92
N PRO A 30 6.62 -0.93 5.70
CA PRO A 30 7.44 -0.93 4.48
C PRO A 30 8.37 0.30 4.29
N PHE A 31 8.54 1.14 5.31
CA PHE A 31 9.36 2.36 5.27
C PHE A 31 10.74 2.20 5.91
N CYS A 32 11.62 3.19 5.72
CA CYS A 32 12.94 3.21 6.33
C CYS A 32 12.97 3.83 7.74
N SER A 33 11.94 4.57 8.17
CA SER A 33 11.89 5.25 9.46
C SER A 33 10.49 5.75 9.83
N LYS A 34 10.29 6.10 11.12
CA LYS A 34 9.07 6.77 11.61
C LYS A 34 8.72 8.01 10.78
N ARG A 35 9.70 8.86 10.47
CA ARG A 35 9.48 10.09 9.68
C ARG A 35 8.85 9.81 8.32
N CYS A 36 9.28 8.74 7.63
CA CYS A 36 8.68 8.39 6.34
C CYS A 36 7.25 7.84 6.51
N ALA A 37 6.99 7.04 7.54
CA ALA A 37 5.64 6.59 7.85
C ALA A 37 4.69 7.76 8.16
N ASP A 38 5.15 8.74 8.94
CA ASP A 38 4.35 9.93 9.28
C ASP A 38 4.05 10.79 8.02
N ILE A 39 5.01 10.90 7.09
CA ILE A 39 4.80 11.60 5.81
C ILE A 39 3.75 10.89 4.96
N ASP A 40 3.82 9.57 4.87
CA ASP A 40 2.86 8.76 4.13
C ASP A 40 1.45 8.93 4.70
N LEU A 41 1.32 8.84 6.03
CA LEU A 41 0.07 9.13 6.72
C LEU A 41 -0.44 10.55 6.42
N GLY A 42 0.45 11.54 6.42
CA GLY A 42 0.11 12.92 6.06
C GLY A 42 -0.37 13.07 4.61
N ARG A 43 0.16 12.28 3.66
CA ARG A 43 -0.34 12.24 2.27
C ARG A 43 -1.73 11.63 2.19
N TRP A 44 -1.96 10.58 2.97
CA TRP A 44 -3.25 9.91 3.07
C TRP A 44 -4.33 10.84 3.63
N LEU A 45 -4.05 11.49 4.76
CA LEU A 45 -4.98 12.44 5.40
C LEU A 45 -5.27 13.68 4.54
N LYS A 46 -4.39 14.01 3.59
CA LYS A 46 -4.57 15.12 2.64
C LYS A 46 -5.28 14.70 1.34
N GLY A 47 -5.63 13.43 1.20
CA GLY A 47 -6.26 12.92 -0.03
C GLY A 47 -5.35 12.98 -1.25
N VAL A 48 -4.02 12.90 -1.07
CA VAL A 48 -3.06 12.97 -2.19
C VAL A 48 -3.13 11.71 -3.07
N TYR A 49 -3.56 10.59 -2.51
CA TYR A 49 -3.71 9.35 -3.25
C TYR A 49 -5.05 9.35 -3.99
N VAL A 50 -4.99 9.35 -5.32
CA VAL A 50 -6.15 9.30 -6.22
C VAL A 50 -6.06 8.01 -7.02
N ILE A 51 -7.19 7.30 -7.11
CA ILE A 51 -7.35 6.19 -8.05
C ILE A 51 -7.98 6.80 -9.30
N GLU A 52 -7.33 6.64 -10.45
CA GLU A 52 -7.90 7.07 -11.72
C GLU A 52 -9.23 6.33 -11.93
N GLY A 53 -10.31 7.08 -12.16
CA GLY A 53 -11.57 6.49 -12.59
C GLY A 53 -11.39 5.94 -14.01
N SER A 54 -11.86 4.73 -14.27
CA SER A 54 -12.11 4.34 -15.66
C SER A 54 -13.16 5.30 -16.24
N ASP A 55 -12.99 5.69 -17.51
CA ASP A 55 -14.07 6.26 -18.34
C ASP A 55 -15.15 5.19 -18.63
N SER A 56 -15.53 4.40 -17.62
CA SER A 56 -16.81 3.70 -17.64
C SER A 56 -17.86 4.79 -17.48
N PRO A 57 -18.89 4.85 -18.36
CA PRO A 57 -20.04 5.71 -18.08
C PRO A 57 -20.47 5.44 -16.63
N SER A 58 -20.63 6.52 -15.86
CA SER A 58 -21.12 6.49 -14.49
C SER A 58 -22.06 5.31 -14.28
N ALA A 59 -21.80 4.47 -13.28
CA ALA A 59 -22.78 3.52 -12.75
C ALA A 59 -23.92 4.29 -12.01
N GLU A 60 -24.44 5.34 -12.65
CA GLU A 60 -25.58 6.15 -12.22
C GLU A 60 -26.85 5.72 -12.98
N ASP A 61 -26.77 4.66 -13.78
CA ASP A 61 -27.93 3.98 -14.38
C ASP A 61 -27.71 2.47 -14.28
N ASP A 62 -27.73 1.95 -13.05
CA ASP A 62 -27.81 0.51 -12.78
C ASP A 62 -29.13 0.21 -12.06
N PRO A 63 -30.25 -0.01 -12.79
CA PRO A 63 -31.46 -0.55 -12.19
C PRO A 63 -31.29 -2.02 -11.73
N ASP A 64 -30.11 -2.64 -11.91
CA ASP A 64 -29.83 -4.05 -11.65
C ASP A 64 -29.05 -4.31 -10.34
N ASN A 65 -28.94 -3.32 -9.44
CA ASN A 65 -28.62 -3.61 -8.02
C ASN A 65 -29.77 -4.35 -7.27
N SER A 66 -30.53 -5.18 -7.98
CA SER A 66 -31.49 -6.14 -7.42
C SER A 66 -30.98 -7.58 -7.40
N VAL A 67 -29.80 -7.88 -7.96
CA VAL A 67 -29.26 -9.26 -7.95
C VAL A 67 -28.37 -9.52 -6.73
N TRP A 68 -28.91 -9.25 -5.52
CA TRP A 68 -28.42 -9.83 -4.29
C TRP A 68 -29.49 -10.77 -3.73
N MET A 69 -29.45 -12.01 -4.24
CA MET A 69 -30.04 -13.22 -3.65
C MET A 69 -31.56 -13.16 -3.41
N ASP A 70 -32.34 -13.49 -4.43
CA ASP A 70 -33.67 -14.07 -4.21
C ASP A 70 -33.49 -15.59 -3.97
N PRO A 71 -33.78 -16.13 -2.78
CA PRO A 71 -33.81 -17.58 -2.56
C PRO A 71 -34.97 -18.19 -3.37
N PRO A 72 -34.79 -19.34 -4.04
CA PRO A 72 -35.90 -19.97 -4.75
C PRO A 72 -37.01 -20.37 -3.75
N GLU A 73 -38.22 -19.87 -3.97
CA GLU A 73 -39.43 -20.25 -3.21
C GLU A 73 -39.91 -21.65 -3.67
N GLU A 74 -40.22 -22.55 -2.71
CA GLU A 74 -40.83 -23.89 -2.94
C GLU A 74 -42.35 -23.81 -3.11
#